data_AF-A0A967WXP9-F1
#
_entry.id   AF-A0A967WXP9-F1
#
_cell.length_a   1.000
_cell.length_b   1.000
_cell.length_c   1.000
_cell.angle_alpha   90.00
_cell.angle_beta   90.00
_cell.angle_gamma   90.00
#
_symmetry.space_group_name_H-M   'P 1'
#
loop_
_entity.id
_entity.type
_entity.pdbx_description
1 polymer ?
#
loop_
_entity_poly.entity_id
_entity_poly.type
_entity_poly.pdbx_seq_one_letter_code
_entity_poly.pdbx_strand_id
1 'polypeptide(L)'
;IEKNSHEYRPLGLGYANLGALLMSRGLPYDDDSGRQYAAAVTALMCGEAYCQSARIAAKSGPFLGFTRNREPFLQVMRKHQSPADGIDAEVVPTDLLSAARGV
;
A
#
# COMPACT_ATOMS: atom_id res chain seq x y z
N ILE A 1 0.27 24.88 8.57
CA ILE A 1 -0.35 23.71 7.91
C ILE A 1 -0.32 23.84 6.39
N GLU A 2 -0.61 25.03 5.85
CA GLU A 2 -0.64 25.33 4.41
C GLU A 2 0.66 24.99 3.66
N LYS A 3 1.81 25.55 4.06
CA LYS A 3 3.10 25.37 3.36
C LYS A 3 3.45 23.91 3.06
N ASN A 4 3.42 23.04 4.06
CA ASN A 4 3.75 21.62 3.88
C ASN A 4 2.71 20.90 3.00
N SER A 5 1.44 21.28 3.09
CA SER A 5 0.37 20.68 2.28
C SER A 5 0.57 21.00 0.80
N HIS A 6 1.00 22.22 0.46
CA HIS A 6 1.35 22.58 -0.92
C HIS A 6 2.67 21.96 -1.38
N GLU A 7 3.70 21.95 -0.54
CA GLU A 7 5.04 21.45 -0.90
C GLU A 7 5.08 19.93 -1.10
N TYR A 8 4.34 19.17 -0.28
CA TYR A 8 4.40 17.70 -0.26
C TYR A 8 3.15 17.02 -0.80
N ARG A 9 2.02 17.74 -0.90
CA ARG A 9 0.74 17.23 -1.42
C ARG A 9 0.35 15.89 -0.78
N PRO A 10 0.41 15.74 0.56
CA PRO A 10 0.12 14.48 1.21
C PRO A 10 -1.35 14.10 1.02
N LEU A 11 -1.61 12.80 0.88
CA LEU A 11 -2.95 12.24 0.78
C LEU A 11 -3.10 11.11 1.81
N GLY A 12 -4.32 10.93 2.32
CA GLY A 12 -4.66 9.88 3.27
C GLY A 12 -5.56 8.82 2.64
N LEU A 13 -5.03 8.04 1.69
CA LEU A 13 -5.75 6.90 1.14
C LEU A 13 -5.81 5.78 2.17
N GLY A 14 -7.01 5.24 2.39
CA GLY A 14 -7.23 4.09 3.26
C GLY A 14 -8.40 3.26 2.75
N TYR A 15 -8.71 2.21 3.51
CA TYR A 15 -9.85 1.35 3.26
C TYR A 15 -10.66 1.15 4.54
N ALA A 16 -11.93 0.81 4.37
CA ALA A 16 -12.82 0.44 5.45
C ALA A 16 -13.25 -1.02 5.29
N ASN A 17 -13.98 -1.54 6.28
CA ASN A 17 -14.63 -2.86 6.20
C ASN A 17 -13.68 -4.08 6.15
N LEU A 18 -12.42 -3.93 6.58
CA LEU A 18 -11.47 -5.05 6.66
C LEU A 18 -12.01 -6.20 7.53
N GLY A 19 -12.60 -5.88 8.69
CA GLY A 19 -13.19 -6.90 9.56
C GLY A 19 -14.29 -7.71 8.89
N ALA A 20 -15.18 -7.07 8.14
CA ALA A 20 -16.22 -7.79 7.41
C ALA A 20 -15.67 -8.63 6.26
N LEU A 21 -14.64 -8.15 5.56
CA LEU A 21 -13.93 -8.92 4.55
C LEU A 21 -13.35 -10.21 5.16
N LEU A 22 -12.62 -10.10 6.28
CA LEU A 22 -12.07 -11.27 6.98
C LEU A 22 -13.17 -12.23 7.44
N MET A 23 -14.25 -11.72 8.06
CA MET A 23 -15.39 -12.54 8.50
C MET A 23 -16.05 -13.29 7.33
N SER A 24 -16.26 -12.64 6.19
CA SER A 24 -16.83 -13.28 4.99
C SER A 24 -15.97 -14.40 4.41
N ARG A 25 -14.67 -14.43 4.76
CA ARG A 25 -13.71 -15.45 4.36
C ARG A 25 -13.42 -16.47 5.47
N GLY A 26 -14.13 -16.38 6.60
CA GLY A 26 -13.89 -17.25 7.75
C GLY A 26 -12.54 -17.04 8.42
N LEU A 27 -11.88 -15.89 8.20
CA LEU A 27 -10.59 -15.57 8.79
C LEU A 27 -10.78 -14.82 10.12
N PRO A 28 -10.23 -15.33 11.25
CA PRO A 28 -10.26 -14.61 12.50
C PRO A 28 -9.41 -13.34 12.44
N TYR A 29 -9.89 -12.26 13.07
CA TYR A 29 -9.21 -10.96 13.04
C TYR A 29 -7.86 -10.98 13.76
N ASP A 30 -7.73 -11.74 14.85
CA ASP A 30 -6.52 -11.84 15.68
C ASP A 30 -5.63 -13.05 15.33
N ASP A 31 -5.80 -13.61 14.14
CA ASP A 31 -4.99 -14.74 13.66
C ASP A 31 -3.93 -14.28 12.66
N ASP A 32 -2.85 -15.07 12.52
CA ASP A 32 -1.83 -14.82 11.51
C ASP A 32 -2.41 -14.83 10.11
N SER A 33 -3.41 -15.68 9.84
CA SER A 33 -4.08 -15.73 8.55
C SER A 33 -4.80 -14.41 8.21
N GLY A 34 -5.50 -13.82 9.18
CA GLY A 34 -6.15 -12.51 9.05
C GLY A 34 -5.15 -11.37 8.84
N ARG A 35 -4.03 -11.39 9.59
CA ARG A 35 -2.94 -10.42 9.44
C ARG A 35 -2.27 -10.51 8.06
N GLN A 36 -2.05 -11.71 7.55
CA GLN A 36 -1.48 -11.93 6.21
C GLN A 36 -2.43 -11.45 5.11
N TYR A 37 -3.74 -11.70 5.23
CA TYR A 37 -4.72 -11.19 4.27
C TYR A 37 -4.76 -9.65 4.27
N ALA A 38 -4.74 -9.03 5.45
CA ALA A 38 -4.67 -7.58 5.59
C ALA A 38 -3.37 -7.00 4.99
N ALA A 39 -2.25 -7.70 5.17
CA ALA A 39 -0.97 -7.33 4.57
C ALA A 39 -1.04 -7.34 3.04
N ALA A 40 -1.65 -8.37 2.42
CA ALA A 40 -1.81 -8.45 0.97
C ALA A 40 -2.62 -7.27 0.41
N VAL A 41 -3.78 -6.97 1.02
CA VAL A 41 -4.64 -5.85 0.62
C VAL A 41 -3.89 -4.52 0.76
N THR A 42 -3.18 -4.33 1.88
CA THR A 42 -2.44 -3.09 2.14
C THR A 42 -1.30 -2.90 1.15
N ALA A 43 -0.51 -3.94 0.89
CA ALA A 43 0.59 -3.89 -0.08
C ALA A 43 0.09 -3.54 -1.48
N LEU A 44 -0.97 -4.20 -1.95
CA LEU A 44 -1.59 -3.92 -3.24
C LEU A 44 -2.08 -2.47 -3.34
N MET A 45 -2.84 -2.00 -2.35
CA MET A 45 -3.39 -0.65 -2.37
C MET A 45 -2.31 0.43 -2.32
N CYS A 46 -1.29 0.25 -1.47
CA CYS A 46 -0.17 1.19 -1.39
C CYS A 46 0.63 1.19 -2.69
N GLY A 47 0.95 0.03 -3.25
CA GLY A 47 1.68 -0.09 -4.51
C GLY A 47 0.95 0.60 -5.67
N GLU A 48 -0.33 0.33 -5.88
CA GLU A 48 -1.10 0.98 -6.95
C GLU A 48 -1.23 2.49 -6.71
N ALA A 49 -1.40 2.94 -5.46
CA ALA A 49 -1.45 4.36 -5.13
C ALA A 49 -0.13 5.07 -5.49
N TYR A 50 1.03 4.46 -5.21
CA TYR A 50 2.31 5.00 -5.60
C TYR A 50 2.54 4.94 -7.12
N CYS A 51 2.13 3.87 -7.78
CA CYS A 51 2.19 3.75 -9.24
C CYS A 51 1.37 4.85 -9.92
N GLN A 52 0.15 5.07 -9.44
CA GLN A 52 -0.70 6.15 -9.92
C GLN A 52 -0.10 7.54 -9.63
N SER A 53 0.49 7.73 -8.45
CA SER A 53 1.22 8.96 -8.12
C SER A 53 2.38 9.22 -9.08
N ALA A 54 3.15 8.18 -9.43
CA ALA A 54 4.23 8.28 -10.40
C ALA A 54 3.71 8.64 -11.81
N ARG A 55 2.58 8.06 -12.25
CA ARG A 55 1.93 8.42 -13.52
C ARG A 55 1.47 9.89 -13.54
N ILE A 56 0.96 10.40 -12.42
CA ILE A 56 0.58 11.82 -12.28
C ILE A 56 1.84 12.70 -12.34
N ALA A 57 2.89 12.33 -11.60
CA ALA A 57 4.15 13.06 -11.58
C ALA A 57 4.83 13.10 -12.96
N ALA A 58 4.69 12.06 -13.78
CA ALA A 58 5.20 12.04 -15.15
C ALA A 58 4.56 13.11 -16.04
N LYS A 59 3.32 13.53 -15.77
CA LYS A 59 2.60 14.56 -16.54
C LYS A 59 2.73 15.97 -15.95
N SER A 60 2.71 16.07 -14.62
CA SER A 60 2.61 17.36 -13.91
C SER A 60 3.83 17.72 -13.07
N GLY A 61 4.86 16.87 -13.07
CA GLY A 61 6.00 16.96 -12.16
C GLY A 61 5.70 16.37 -10.78
N PRO A 62 6.74 15.92 -10.05
CA PRO A 62 6.59 15.47 -8.66
C PRO A 62 6.25 16.65 -7.73
N PHE A 63 5.89 16.35 -6.48
CA PHE A 63 5.75 17.40 -5.46
C PHE A 63 7.09 18.11 -5.21
N LEU A 64 7.03 19.39 -4.81
CA LEU A 64 8.20 20.28 -4.71
C LEU A 64 9.32 19.70 -3.82
N GLY A 65 8.93 19.05 -2.73
CA GLY A 65 9.87 18.43 -1.78
C GLY A 65 10.51 17.12 -2.24
N PHE A 66 10.19 16.57 -3.42
CA PHE A 66 10.56 15.20 -3.79
C PHE A 66 12.08 15.00 -3.84
N THR A 67 12.84 15.91 -4.46
CA THR A 67 14.30 15.78 -4.56
C THR A 67 14.96 15.67 -3.19
N ARG A 68 14.48 16.46 -2.21
CA ARG A 68 14.95 16.41 -0.82
C ARG A 68 14.49 15.14 -0.09
N ASN A 69 13.29 14.66 -0.39
CA ASN A 69 12.66 13.54 0.30
C ASN A 69 12.77 12.21 -0.45
N ARG A 70 13.55 12.13 -1.53
CA ARG A 70 13.54 10.98 -2.45
C ARG A 70 13.86 9.67 -1.73
N GLU A 71 14.96 9.63 -0.98
CA GLU A 71 15.40 8.40 -0.33
C GLU A 71 14.44 7.94 0.78
N PRO A 72 14.03 8.80 1.75
CA PRO A 72 13.03 8.42 2.73
C PRO A 72 11.70 7.98 2.11
N PHE A 73 11.26 8.65 1.03
CA PHE A 73 10.02 8.32 0.33
C PHE A 73 10.09 6.91 -0.28
N LEU A 74 11.16 6.60 -1.03
CA LEU A 74 11.35 5.27 -1.61
C LEU A 74 11.51 4.19 -0.54
N GLN A 75 12.13 4.51 0.60
CA GLN A 75 12.22 3.57 1.72
C GLN A 75 10.84 3.24 2.32
N VAL A 76 9.96 4.24 2.46
CA VAL A 76 8.58 4.01 2.93
C VAL A 76 7.79 3.16 1.93
N MET A 77 7.93 3.42 0.62
CA MET A 77 7.32 2.57 -0.41
C MET A 77 7.76 1.11 -0.26
N ARG A 78 9.06 0.85 -0.11
CA ARG A 78 9.60 -0.51 0.10
C ARG A 78 9.07 -1.15 1.37
N LYS A 79 8.86 -0.39 2.46
CA LYS A 79 8.25 -0.89 3.71
C LYS A 79 6.80 -1.32 3.53
N HIS A 80 6.05 -0.70 2.62
CA HIS A 80 4.69 -1.11 2.28
C HIS A 80 4.65 -2.33 1.36
N GLN A 81 5.67 -2.51 0.52
CA GLN A 81 5.79 -3.65 -0.39
C GLN A 81 6.29 -4.92 0.32
N SER A 82 7.33 -4.82 1.15
CA SER A 82 8.06 -5.97 1.71
C SER A 82 7.20 -7.02 2.45
N PRO A 83 6.10 -6.67 3.15
CA PRO A 83 5.27 -7.68 3.79
C PRO A 83 4.66 -8.69 2.80
N ALA A 84 4.43 -8.30 1.53
CA ALA A 84 3.85 -9.18 0.51
C ALA A 84 4.74 -10.39 0.17
N ASP A 85 6.06 -10.28 0.36
CA ASP A 85 7.01 -11.35 0.09
C ASP A 85 6.88 -12.51 1.10
N GLY A 86 6.51 -12.20 2.34
CA GLY A 86 6.38 -13.16 3.43
C GLY A 86 4.99 -13.80 3.58
N ILE A 87 4.05 -13.50 2.69
CA ILE A 87 2.68 -14.02 2.74
C ILE A 87 2.63 -15.46 2.24
N ASP A 88 1.97 -16.32 3.02
CA ASP A 88 1.66 -17.69 2.69
C ASP A 88 0.58 -17.76 1.59
N ALA A 89 0.90 -18.45 0.51
CA ALA A 89 0.02 -18.64 -0.64
C ALA A 89 -1.17 -19.57 -0.35
N GLU A 90 -1.13 -20.34 0.75
CA GLU A 90 -2.27 -21.16 1.20
C GLU A 90 -3.33 -20.31 1.93
N VAL A 91 -2.92 -19.17 2.51
CA VAL A 91 -3.78 -18.29 3.31
C VAL A 91 -4.49 -17.23 2.46
N VAL A 92 -3.80 -16.72 1.44
CA VAL A 92 -4.28 -15.61 0.61
C VAL A 92 -4.49 -16.09 -0.82
N PRO A 93 -5.63 -15.75 -1.48
CA PRO A 93 -5.87 -16.07 -2.88
C PRO A 93 -4.69 -15.69 -3.78
N THR A 94 -4.30 -16.60 -4.67
CA THR A 94 -3.09 -16.45 -5.51
C THR A 94 -3.16 -15.23 -6.43
N ASP A 95 -4.35 -14.87 -6.89
CA ASP A 95 -4.59 -13.67 -7.71
C ASP A 95 -4.31 -12.38 -6.91
N LEU A 96 -4.81 -12.29 -5.67
CA LEU A 96 -4.53 -11.17 -4.78
C LEU A 96 -3.04 -11.08 -4.43
N LEU A 97 -2.41 -12.22 -4.13
CA LEU A 97 -0.98 -12.25 -3.81
C LEU A 97 -0.11 -11.87 -5.01
N SER A 98 -0.44 -12.35 -6.20
CA SER A 98 0.24 -11.99 -7.44
C SER A 98 0.07 -10.50 -7.75
N ALA A 99 -1.13 -9.94 -7.54
CA ALA A 99 -1.35 -8.51 -7.72
C ALA A 99 -0.53 -7.69 -6.71
N ALA A 100 -0.53 -8.07 -5.43
CA ALA A 100 0.21 -7.37 -4.39
C ALA A 100 1.73 -7.38 -4.61
N ARG A 101 2.28 -8.45 -5.19
CA ARG A 101 3.71 -8.56 -5.54
C ARG A 101 4.06 -7.89 -6.87
N GLY A 102 3.08 -7.67 -7.73
CA GLY A 102 3.27 -7.10 -9.08
C GLY A 102 3.24 -5.57 -9.13
N VAL A 103 2.88 -4.91 -8.02
CA VAL A 103 2.84 -3.44 -7.90
C VAL A 103 4.10 -2.83 -7.31
#